data_AF-V2UEK6-F1
#
_entry.id   AF-V2UEK6-F1
#
_cell.length_a   1.000
_cell.length_b   1.000
_cell.length_c   1.000
_cell.angle_alpha   90.00
_cell.angle_beta   90.00
_cell.angle_gamma   90.00
#
_symmetry.space_group_name_H-M   'P 1'
#
loop_
_entity.id
_entity.type
_entity.pdbx_description
1 polymer ?
#
loop_
_entity_poly.entity_id
_entity_poly.type
_entity_poly.pdbx_seq_one_letter_code
_entity_poly.pdbx_strand_id
1 'polypeptide(L)'
;MILYQTIFNVDSQSKTLEDVKNICCEWLYASRNSKFNSKNLKFNAYEDIDIISPNHSERVLANYVDCDQVENFYFEYQKDIHKSNQWITIIAIEKNATNFKIGVKLKTISTSPRPDNQPIKKPLIISKLIDELGAAFDGEFLIDQINYLDNSTYWIETVSKFVNGDFTGHLPCVYLSQPVCFNEEQIQDLQKELFGLAHIFIEPQDNYQAFSYKLKEASNSKNAYNGSIGIYWKNGFSKKLFLKADQTTQLLINNLNRLVRSSLLVQKFPKSLTRHSILEKKFRTQIDGLKQKELKNPQDYEELIKLYDAEIEAKNKKILELENNSYQYDYQDFSREVSPEDSNNSFSIPFNISQYFEKEIKHKMYNLLLELQVDNLGLSDRKKEIFEDIVSNIKQDKDYEEYSNQIEHLKNVLNDFKGNNTKLRKALSPFNIELSEDGKHLKANFRLDTRYPQSFAKTPSDNRAGKNIYRDFKKILY
;
A
#
# COMPACT_ATOMS: atom_id res chain seq x y z
N MET A 1 -10.65 3.87 -8.80
CA MET A 1 -9.71 3.21 -7.87
C MET A 1 -8.75 2.31 -8.63
N ILE A 2 -7.43 2.43 -8.40
CA ILE A 2 -6.45 1.48 -8.92
C ILE A 2 -6.48 0.22 -8.04
N LEU A 3 -6.58 -0.93 -8.68
CA LEU A 3 -6.69 -2.23 -8.02
C LEU A 3 -5.38 -2.98 -8.04
N TYR A 4 -4.70 -3.07 -9.18
CA TYR A 4 -3.38 -3.68 -9.31
C TYR A 4 -2.45 -2.78 -10.12
N GLN A 5 -1.16 -2.85 -9.81
CA GLN A 5 -0.09 -2.24 -10.58
C GLN A 5 1.14 -3.14 -10.46
N THR A 6 1.84 -3.38 -11.56
CA THR A 6 3.18 -4.01 -11.55
C THR A 6 3.99 -3.51 -12.74
N ILE A 7 5.31 -3.55 -12.61
CA ILE A 7 6.27 -3.18 -13.66
C ILE A 7 7.35 -4.25 -13.66
N PHE A 8 7.65 -4.79 -14.83
CA PHE A 8 8.65 -5.82 -15.01
C PHE A 8 9.28 -5.73 -16.40
N ASN A 9 10.44 -6.36 -16.58
CA ASN A 9 11.10 -6.46 -17.88
C ASN A 9 10.88 -7.85 -18.48
N VAL A 10 10.92 -7.93 -19.80
CA VAL A 10 10.92 -9.18 -20.57
C VAL A 10 12.09 -9.21 -21.54
N ASP A 11 12.30 -10.31 -22.25
CA ASP A 11 13.37 -10.43 -23.25
C ASP A 11 13.27 -9.33 -24.32
N SER A 12 14.30 -8.49 -24.40
CA SER A 12 14.38 -7.35 -25.30
C SER A 12 14.90 -7.71 -26.70
N GLN A 13 15.57 -8.85 -26.86
CA GLN A 13 16.27 -9.20 -28.09
C GLN A 13 15.40 -9.98 -29.08
N SER A 14 14.60 -10.93 -28.59
CA SER A 14 13.85 -11.84 -29.48
C SER A 14 12.41 -11.40 -29.75
N LYS A 15 11.85 -10.50 -28.91
CA LYS A 15 10.41 -10.17 -28.91
C LYS A 15 10.10 -8.79 -29.47
N THR A 16 8.92 -8.68 -30.06
CA THR A 16 8.40 -7.49 -30.73
C THR A 16 7.12 -6.97 -30.07
N LEU A 17 6.71 -5.75 -30.41
CA LEU A 17 5.42 -5.22 -29.97
C LEU A 17 4.23 -6.02 -30.53
N GLU A 18 4.43 -6.64 -31.70
CA GLU A 18 3.42 -7.50 -32.32
C GLU A 18 3.18 -8.78 -31.49
N ASP A 19 4.23 -9.35 -30.90
CA ASP A 19 4.10 -10.48 -29.96
C ASP A 19 3.24 -10.08 -28.75
N VAL A 20 3.48 -8.90 -28.18
CA VAL A 20 2.69 -8.43 -27.03
C VAL A 20 1.24 -8.19 -27.41
N LYS A 21 1.00 -7.57 -28.56
CA LYS A 21 -0.35 -7.39 -29.09
C LYS A 21 -1.05 -8.73 -29.29
N ASN A 22 -0.37 -9.75 -29.81
CA ASN A 22 -0.93 -11.08 -30.00
C ASN A 22 -1.31 -11.71 -28.65
N ILE A 23 -0.45 -11.61 -27.63
CA ILE A 23 -0.75 -12.08 -26.26
C ILE A 23 -1.97 -11.36 -25.69
N CYS A 24 -2.08 -10.04 -25.86
CA CYS A 24 -3.24 -9.25 -25.42
C CYS A 24 -4.53 -9.72 -26.09
N CYS A 25 -4.50 -9.94 -27.41
CA CYS A 25 -5.64 -10.45 -28.18
C CYS A 25 -6.03 -11.86 -27.71
N GLU A 26 -5.08 -12.77 -27.58
CA GLU A 26 -5.33 -14.14 -27.12
C GLU A 26 -5.88 -14.18 -25.69
N TRP A 27 -5.38 -13.33 -24.81
CA TRP A 27 -5.92 -13.18 -23.46
C TRP A 27 -7.40 -12.76 -23.47
N LEU A 28 -7.79 -11.84 -24.35
CA LEU A 28 -9.20 -11.47 -24.52
C LEU A 28 -10.01 -12.62 -25.10
N TYR A 29 -9.49 -13.33 -26.11
CA TYR A 29 -10.21 -14.46 -26.74
C TYR A 29 -10.41 -15.64 -25.79
N ALA A 30 -9.43 -15.92 -24.93
CA ALA A 30 -9.50 -17.00 -23.95
C ALA A 30 -10.36 -16.62 -22.73
N SER A 31 -10.62 -15.33 -22.52
CA SER A 31 -11.40 -14.84 -21.39
C SER A 31 -12.88 -15.16 -21.56
N ARG A 32 -13.43 -15.98 -20.66
CA ARG A 32 -14.88 -16.21 -20.54
C ARG A 32 -15.69 -14.92 -20.32
N ASN A 33 -14.99 -13.86 -19.92
CA ASN A 33 -15.53 -12.58 -19.52
C ASN A 33 -15.47 -11.51 -20.62
N SER A 34 -14.85 -11.78 -21.77
CA SER A 34 -14.81 -10.86 -22.92
C SER A 34 -15.74 -11.31 -24.03
N LYS A 35 -16.24 -10.35 -24.82
CA LYS A 35 -17.00 -10.57 -26.05
C LYS A 35 -16.18 -10.33 -27.32
N PHE A 36 -14.90 -9.96 -27.19
CA PHE A 36 -13.99 -9.89 -28.32
C PHE A 36 -13.59 -11.30 -28.80
N ASN A 37 -13.39 -11.43 -30.11
CA ASN A 37 -12.98 -12.64 -30.80
C ASN A 37 -12.04 -12.29 -31.96
N SER A 38 -11.43 -13.30 -32.57
CA SER A 38 -10.48 -13.13 -33.68
C SER A 38 -11.05 -12.45 -34.92
N LYS A 39 -12.37 -12.31 -35.05
CA LYS A 39 -13.01 -11.60 -36.17
C LYS A 39 -13.17 -10.11 -35.91
N ASN A 40 -13.42 -9.70 -34.66
CA ASN A 40 -13.77 -8.32 -34.32
C ASN A 40 -12.61 -7.51 -33.69
N LEU A 41 -11.50 -8.16 -33.34
CA LEU A 41 -10.30 -7.49 -32.83
C LEU A 41 -9.11 -7.81 -33.75
N LYS A 42 -8.89 -6.95 -34.75
CA LYS A 42 -7.75 -7.04 -35.66
C LYS A 42 -7.13 -5.65 -35.83
N PHE A 43 -5.84 -5.56 -35.54
CA PHE A 43 -5.07 -4.33 -35.69
C PHE A 43 -3.58 -4.67 -35.80
N ASN A 44 -2.74 -3.68 -36.05
CA ASN A 44 -1.28 -3.77 -36.01
C ASN A 44 -0.77 -3.08 -34.72
N ALA A 45 0.23 -3.64 -34.05
CA ALA A 45 0.80 -3.02 -32.84
C ALA A 45 1.39 -1.62 -33.08
N TYR A 46 1.75 -1.29 -34.33
CA TYR A 46 2.37 -0.01 -34.72
C TYR A 46 1.35 1.06 -35.16
N GLU A 47 0.07 0.88 -34.84
CA GLU A 47 -1.02 1.78 -35.22
C GLU A 47 -1.89 2.18 -34.02
N ASP A 48 -2.54 3.33 -34.13
CA ASP A 48 -3.55 3.75 -33.16
C ASP A 48 -4.90 3.12 -33.49
N ILE A 49 -5.55 2.57 -32.47
CA ILE A 49 -6.88 1.99 -32.63
C ILE A 49 -7.82 2.37 -31.50
N ASP A 50 -9.10 2.39 -31.86
CA ASP A 50 -10.22 2.56 -30.96
C ASP A 50 -11.36 1.67 -31.46
N ILE A 51 -11.45 0.46 -30.90
CA ILE A 51 -12.38 -0.58 -31.34
C ILE A 51 -13.40 -0.81 -30.24
N ILE A 52 -14.68 -0.67 -30.59
CA ILE A 52 -15.81 -0.96 -29.70
C ILE A 52 -16.41 -2.31 -30.09
N SER A 53 -16.69 -3.14 -29.08
CA SER A 53 -17.36 -4.43 -29.27
C SER A 53 -18.74 -4.30 -29.93
N PRO A 54 -19.25 -5.31 -30.66
CA PRO A 54 -20.53 -5.23 -31.37
C PRO A 54 -21.74 -4.90 -30.50
N ASN A 55 -21.69 -5.23 -29.21
CA ASN A 55 -22.76 -4.94 -28.24
C ASN A 55 -22.49 -3.66 -27.43
N HIS A 56 -21.48 -2.88 -27.81
CA HIS A 56 -21.05 -1.64 -27.17
C HIS A 56 -20.69 -1.73 -25.68
N SER A 57 -20.52 -2.94 -25.11
CA SER A 57 -20.22 -3.10 -23.68
C SER A 57 -18.72 -3.07 -23.35
N GLU A 58 -17.88 -3.28 -24.35
CA GLU A 58 -16.42 -3.36 -24.23
C GLU A 58 -15.73 -2.49 -25.30
N ARG A 59 -14.53 -2.00 -24.98
CA ARG A 59 -13.71 -1.15 -25.85
C ARG A 59 -12.24 -1.51 -25.69
N VAL A 60 -11.52 -1.54 -26.81
CA VAL A 60 -10.07 -1.68 -26.85
C VAL A 60 -9.49 -0.43 -27.48
N LEU A 61 -8.55 0.19 -26.79
CA LEU A 61 -7.78 1.34 -27.23
C LEU A 61 -6.31 0.93 -27.32
N ALA A 62 -5.64 1.29 -28.41
CA ALA A 62 -4.20 1.18 -28.49
C ALA A 62 -3.58 2.45 -29.09
N ASN A 63 -2.40 2.81 -28.60
CA ASN A 63 -1.63 3.95 -29.11
C ASN A 63 -0.17 3.53 -29.28
N TYR A 64 0.45 3.97 -30.37
CA TYR A 64 1.85 3.71 -30.66
C TYR A 64 2.60 5.00 -30.97
N VAL A 65 3.85 5.07 -30.51
CA VAL A 65 4.82 6.10 -30.90
C VAL A 65 6.24 5.55 -30.84
N ASP A 66 7.02 5.85 -31.88
CA ASP A 66 8.48 5.73 -31.86
C ASP A 66 9.08 7.13 -31.88
N CYS A 67 9.93 7.40 -30.90
CA CYS A 67 10.61 8.66 -30.73
C CYS A 67 11.97 8.38 -30.07
N ASP A 68 13.05 8.90 -30.67
CA ASP A 68 14.42 8.76 -30.17
C ASP A 68 14.87 7.30 -29.95
N GLN A 69 14.52 6.39 -30.87
CA GLN A 69 14.81 4.94 -30.78
C GLN A 69 14.15 4.25 -29.58
N VAL A 70 13.08 4.83 -29.06
CA VAL A 70 12.26 4.26 -27.99
C VAL A 70 10.84 4.07 -28.50
N GLU A 71 10.48 2.82 -28.72
CA GLU A 71 9.12 2.41 -29.08
C GLU A 71 8.26 2.39 -27.81
N ASN A 72 7.11 3.07 -27.84
CA ASN A 72 6.14 3.03 -26.76
C ASN A 72 4.81 2.52 -27.31
N PHE A 73 4.26 1.51 -26.65
CA PHE A 73 2.97 0.93 -27.00
C PHE A 73 2.05 0.96 -25.80
N TYR A 74 0.82 1.39 -26.02
CA TYR A 74 -0.22 1.45 -25.01
C TYR A 74 -1.39 0.59 -25.46
N PHE A 75 -1.87 -0.28 -24.58
CA PHE A 75 -3.07 -1.09 -24.79
C PHE A 75 -3.99 -0.92 -23.58
N GLU A 76 -5.25 -0.60 -23.81
CA GLU A 76 -6.26 -0.44 -22.78
C GLU A 76 -7.53 -1.19 -23.17
N TYR A 77 -7.93 -2.11 -22.30
CA TYR A 77 -9.19 -2.83 -22.39
C TYR A 77 -10.17 -2.31 -21.34
N GLN A 78 -11.31 -1.81 -21.79
CA GLN A 78 -12.41 -1.35 -20.97
C GLN A 78 -13.57 -2.35 -21.08
N LYS A 79 -14.08 -2.79 -19.93
CA LYS A 79 -15.21 -3.70 -19.82
C LYS A 79 -16.34 -3.04 -19.03
N ASP A 80 -17.57 -3.38 -19.41
CA ASP A 80 -18.79 -2.97 -18.73
C ASP A 80 -19.00 -1.45 -18.78
N ILE A 81 -18.70 -0.83 -19.93
CA ILE A 81 -18.71 0.63 -20.16
C ILE A 81 -20.03 1.30 -19.72
N HIS A 82 -21.16 0.60 -19.86
CA HIS A 82 -22.47 1.14 -19.49
C HIS A 82 -22.94 0.77 -18.07
N LYS A 83 -22.15 0.01 -17.31
CA LYS A 83 -22.50 -0.37 -15.93
C LYS A 83 -21.88 0.59 -14.92
N SER A 84 -22.39 0.52 -13.70
CA SER A 84 -21.87 1.31 -12.58
C SER A 84 -20.41 1.00 -12.26
N ASN A 85 -19.96 -0.24 -12.46
CA ASN A 85 -18.58 -0.69 -12.23
C ASN A 85 -17.90 -1.01 -13.57
N GLN A 86 -17.13 -0.07 -14.08
CA GLN A 86 -16.29 -0.24 -15.26
C GLN A 86 -14.93 -0.78 -14.87
N TRP A 87 -14.47 -1.83 -15.55
CA TRP A 87 -13.15 -2.42 -15.34
C TRP A 87 -12.21 -2.02 -16.47
N ILE A 88 -11.02 -1.56 -16.12
CA ILE A 88 -10.04 -1.07 -17.09
C ILE A 88 -8.70 -1.76 -16.83
N THR A 89 -8.23 -2.53 -17.81
CA THR A 89 -6.90 -3.15 -17.81
C THR A 89 -6.00 -2.39 -18.78
N ILE A 90 -4.86 -1.93 -18.30
CA ILE A 90 -3.88 -1.15 -19.05
C ILE A 90 -2.58 -1.95 -19.11
N ILE A 91 -2.01 -2.05 -20.29
CA ILE A 91 -0.71 -2.64 -20.57
C ILE A 91 0.07 -1.60 -21.37
N ALA A 92 1.13 -1.07 -20.78
CA ALA A 92 1.96 -0.06 -21.39
C ALA A 92 3.39 -0.57 -21.51
N ILE A 93 4.07 -0.21 -22.59
CA ILE A 93 5.35 -0.75 -22.96
C ILE A 93 6.28 0.40 -23.32
N GLU A 94 7.53 0.27 -22.87
CA GLU A 94 8.67 1.07 -23.30
C GLU A 94 9.75 0.08 -23.75
N LYS A 95 10.04 0.07 -25.06
CA LYS A 95 11.06 -0.79 -25.66
C LYS A 95 12.17 0.07 -26.27
N ASN A 96 13.41 -0.31 -26.00
CA ASN A 96 14.61 0.21 -26.65
C ASN A 96 15.56 -0.97 -26.96
N ALA A 97 16.75 -0.70 -27.51
CA ALA A 97 17.71 -1.74 -27.89
C ALA A 97 18.16 -2.67 -26.75
N THR A 98 18.03 -2.24 -25.49
CA THR A 98 18.54 -2.98 -24.31
C THR A 98 17.43 -3.42 -23.35
N ASN A 99 16.27 -2.77 -23.40
CA ASN A 99 15.24 -2.88 -22.39
C ASN A 99 13.86 -3.05 -23.03
N PHE A 100 13.08 -3.99 -22.51
CA PHE A 100 11.69 -4.21 -22.87
C PHE A 100 10.87 -4.18 -21.59
N LYS A 101 10.46 -2.97 -21.20
CA LYS A 101 9.75 -2.73 -19.94
C LYS A 101 8.24 -2.76 -20.17
N ILE A 102 7.55 -3.51 -19.33
CA ILE A 102 6.09 -3.64 -19.35
C ILE A 102 5.52 -3.16 -18.03
N GLY A 103 4.54 -2.27 -18.10
CA GLY A 103 3.73 -1.83 -16.97
C GLY A 103 2.29 -2.32 -17.13
N VAL A 104 1.79 -3.05 -16.14
CA VAL A 104 0.40 -3.51 -16.10
C VAL A 104 -0.34 -2.79 -14.99
N LYS A 105 -1.51 -2.22 -15.30
CA LYS A 105 -2.37 -1.54 -14.34
C LYS A 105 -3.82 -1.98 -14.51
N LEU A 106 -4.45 -2.39 -13.41
CA LEU A 106 -5.88 -2.66 -13.34
C LEU A 106 -6.53 -1.55 -12.52
N LYS A 107 -7.54 -0.89 -13.06
CA LYS A 107 -8.36 0.10 -12.33
C LYS A 107 -9.84 -0.19 -12.52
N THR A 108 -10.62 0.19 -11.53
CA THR A 108 -12.08 0.20 -11.62
C THR A 108 -12.58 1.63 -11.48
N ILE A 109 -13.59 1.99 -12.27
CA ILE A 109 -14.37 3.20 -12.10
C ILE A 109 -15.73 2.74 -11.60
N SER A 110 -16.08 3.13 -10.37
CA SER A 110 -17.38 2.83 -9.76
C SER A 110 -18.13 4.14 -9.58
N THR A 111 -19.36 4.20 -10.09
CA THR A 111 -20.33 5.25 -9.73
C THR A 111 -21.13 4.89 -8.48
N SER A 112 -20.95 3.68 -7.95
CA SER A 112 -21.64 3.21 -6.75
C SER A 112 -20.90 3.67 -5.49
N PRO A 113 -21.62 4.20 -4.48
CA PRO A 113 -21.03 4.65 -3.22
C PRO A 113 -20.56 3.50 -2.31
N ARG A 114 -20.94 2.26 -2.62
CA ARG A 114 -20.43 1.06 -1.93
C ARG A 114 -19.34 0.41 -2.78
N PRO A 115 -18.10 0.30 -2.28
CA PRO A 115 -17.06 -0.46 -2.97
C PRO A 115 -17.46 -1.93 -3.07
N ASP A 116 -17.22 -2.53 -4.23
CA ASP A 116 -17.40 -3.96 -4.43
C ASP A 116 -16.35 -4.71 -3.58
N ASN A 117 -16.82 -5.49 -2.61
CA ASN A 117 -15.96 -6.24 -1.68
C ASN A 117 -15.42 -7.55 -2.28
N GLN A 118 -15.54 -7.75 -3.59
CA GLN A 118 -15.01 -8.94 -4.23
C GLN A 118 -13.48 -9.05 -4.05
N PRO A 119 -12.96 -10.27 -3.76
CA PRO A 119 -11.53 -10.49 -3.67
C PRO A 119 -10.90 -10.28 -5.04
N ILE A 120 -10.09 -9.23 -5.15
CA ILE A 120 -9.52 -8.86 -6.43
C ILE A 120 -8.30 -9.77 -6.69
N LYS A 121 -8.43 -10.64 -7.68
CA LYS A 121 -7.42 -11.63 -8.07
C LYS A 121 -6.32 -11.02 -8.94
N LYS A 122 -5.14 -11.65 -8.96
CA LYS A 122 -4.05 -11.32 -9.87
C LYS A 122 -4.53 -11.43 -11.34
N PRO A 123 -4.30 -10.42 -12.18
CA PRO A 123 -4.61 -10.50 -13.61
C PRO A 123 -3.79 -11.60 -14.31
N LEU A 124 -4.48 -12.55 -14.96
CA LEU A 124 -3.84 -13.67 -15.68
C LEU A 124 -2.91 -13.21 -16.80
N ILE A 125 -3.15 -12.02 -17.35
CA ILE A 125 -2.30 -11.43 -18.39
C ILE A 125 -0.86 -11.20 -17.92
N ILE A 126 -0.61 -10.97 -16.63
CA ILE A 126 0.74 -10.78 -16.09
C ILE A 126 1.55 -12.07 -16.29
N SER A 127 1.00 -13.22 -15.90
CA SER A 127 1.67 -14.51 -16.10
C SER A 127 1.89 -14.80 -17.57
N LYS A 128 0.86 -14.64 -18.41
CA LYS A 128 0.98 -14.85 -19.87
C LYS A 128 2.08 -14.02 -20.52
N LEU A 129 2.18 -12.74 -20.16
CA LEU A 129 3.21 -11.85 -20.71
C LEU A 129 4.61 -12.33 -20.35
N ILE A 130 4.85 -12.76 -19.11
CA ILE A 130 6.16 -13.24 -18.67
C ILE A 130 6.49 -14.59 -19.31
N ASP A 131 5.54 -15.53 -19.32
CA ASP A 131 5.73 -16.89 -19.84
C ASP A 131 6.00 -16.88 -21.36
N GLU A 132 5.26 -16.07 -22.13
CA GLU A 132 5.32 -16.09 -23.60
C GLU A 132 6.39 -15.14 -24.18
N LEU A 133 6.71 -14.03 -23.48
CA LEU A 133 7.78 -13.11 -23.89
C LEU A 133 9.14 -13.48 -23.31
N GLY A 134 9.18 -14.34 -22.29
CA GLY A 134 10.40 -14.70 -21.58
C GLY A 134 10.71 -13.72 -20.46
N ALA A 135 10.95 -14.27 -19.27
CA ALA A 135 11.34 -13.49 -18.11
C ALA A 135 12.72 -12.85 -18.30
N ALA A 136 12.85 -11.58 -17.93
CA ALA A 136 14.13 -10.89 -17.85
C ALA A 136 14.49 -10.54 -16.41
N PHE A 137 15.68 -9.94 -16.25
CA PHE A 137 16.14 -9.44 -14.97
C PHE A 137 15.39 -8.15 -14.59
N ASP A 138 14.89 -8.12 -13.36
CA ASP A 138 14.43 -6.91 -12.68
C ASP A 138 15.51 -6.46 -11.69
N GLY A 139 16.37 -5.56 -12.17
CA GLY A 139 17.61 -5.23 -11.48
C GLY A 139 18.57 -6.43 -11.55
N GLU A 140 18.80 -7.07 -10.41
CA GLU A 140 19.75 -8.19 -10.26
C GLU A 140 19.07 -9.57 -10.30
N PHE A 141 17.72 -9.61 -10.23
CA PHE A 141 16.97 -10.84 -10.02
C PHE A 141 16.10 -11.21 -11.22
N LEU A 142 16.10 -12.48 -11.61
CA LEU A 142 15.25 -13.00 -12.67
C LEU A 142 13.81 -13.16 -12.17
N ILE A 143 12.83 -12.65 -12.94
CA ILE A 143 11.41 -12.56 -12.54
C ILE A 143 10.68 -13.92 -12.43
N ASP A 144 11.35 -15.02 -12.77
CA ASP A 144 10.76 -16.36 -12.90
C ASP A 144 11.08 -17.31 -11.72
N GLN A 145 12.09 -17.00 -10.91
CA GLN A 145 12.67 -18.00 -10.02
C GLN A 145 12.44 -17.72 -8.53
N ILE A 146 12.09 -18.79 -7.82
CA ILE A 146 12.30 -18.86 -6.37
C ILE A 146 13.80 -19.03 -6.14
N ASN A 147 14.36 -18.17 -5.31
CA ASN A 147 15.76 -18.22 -4.94
C ASN A 147 15.89 -19.01 -3.64
N TYR A 148 16.28 -20.29 -3.76
CA TYR A 148 16.69 -21.09 -2.62
C TYR A 148 18.11 -20.70 -2.24
N LEU A 149 18.26 -20.11 -1.06
CA LEU A 149 19.53 -19.61 -0.58
C LEU A 149 20.40 -20.75 -0.06
N ASP A 150 21.71 -20.62 -0.22
CA ASP A 150 22.70 -21.47 0.44
C ASP A 150 23.49 -20.68 1.51
N ASN A 151 24.41 -21.34 2.21
CA ASN A 151 25.21 -20.74 3.28
C ASN A 151 26.40 -19.88 2.78
N SER A 152 26.43 -19.50 1.50
CA SER A 152 27.49 -18.67 0.93
C SER A 152 27.44 -17.22 1.40
N THR A 153 28.60 -16.56 1.37
CA THR A 153 28.72 -15.12 1.60
C THR A 153 27.99 -14.30 0.53
N TYR A 154 27.91 -14.81 -0.70
CA TYR A 154 27.18 -14.17 -1.80
C TYR A 154 25.70 -13.91 -1.44
N TRP A 155 24.99 -14.90 -0.91
CA TRP A 155 23.59 -14.72 -0.53
C TRP A 155 23.42 -13.85 0.71
N ILE A 156 24.34 -13.91 1.67
CA ILE A 156 24.31 -13.00 2.83
C ILE A 156 24.44 -11.55 2.37
N GLU A 157 25.37 -11.26 1.47
CA GLU A 157 25.57 -9.93 0.89
C GLU A 157 24.35 -9.50 0.05
N THR A 158 23.85 -10.38 -0.81
CA THR A 158 22.68 -10.12 -1.67
C THR A 158 21.44 -9.80 -0.84
N VAL A 159 21.15 -10.60 0.17
CA VAL A 159 20.00 -10.38 1.06
C VAL A 159 20.20 -9.11 1.88
N SER A 160 21.40 -8.87 2.42
CA SER A 160 21.69 -7.65 3.16
C SER A 160 21.45 -6.39 2.32
N LYS A 161 21.85 -6.38 1.04
CA LYS A 161 21.59 -5.27 0.12
C LYS A 161 20.11 -4.95 0.02
N PHE A 162 19.27 -5.92 -0.37
CA PHE A 162 17.84 -5.61 -0.54
C PHE A 162 17.12 -5.34 0.77
N VAL A 163 17.56 -5.94 1.90
CA VAL A 163 17.03 -5.65 3.24
C VAL A 163 17.30 -4.20 3.65
N ASN A 164 18.45 -3.65 3.25
CA ASN A 164 18.79 -2.25 3.47
C ASN A 164 18.19 -1.30 2.42
N GLY A 165 17.58 -1.84 1.36
CA GLY A 165 16.99 -1.06 0.27
C GLY A 165 17.94 -0.78 -0.89
N ASP A 166 19.14 -1.34 -0.87
CA ASP A 166 20.21 -1.10 -1.86
C ASP A 166 20.09 -2.05 -3.06
N PHE A 167 18.94 -2.01 -3.75
CA PHE A 167 18.74 -2.77 -4.99
C PHE A 167 17.95 -1.95 -6.03
N THR A 168 18.07 -2.29 -7.31
CA THR A 168 17.54 -1.46 -8.41
C THR A 168 16.19 -1.94 -8.97
N GLY A 169 15.75 -3.14 -8.60
CA GLY A 169 14.52 -3.78 -9.05
C GLY A 169 13.23 -3.01 -8.72
N HIS A 170 12.18 -3.22 -9.50
CA HIS A 170 10.84 -2.65 -9.27
C HIS A 170 10.00 -3.55 -8.37
N LEU A 171 10.18 -4.87 -8.47
CA LEU A 171 9.43 -5.82 -7.68
C LEU A 171 10.01 -5.91 -6.25
N PRO A 172 9.17 -6.02 -5.21
CA PRO A 172 9.62 -6.33 -3.87
C PRO A 172 10.35 -7.66 -3.78
N CYS A 173 11.24 -7.76 -2.80
CA CYS A 173 11.86 -9.01 -2.37
C CYS A 173 11.10 -9.56 -1.16
N VAL A 174 10.45 -10.72 -1.33
CA VAL A 174 9.81 -11.49 -0.27
C VAL A 174 10.83 -12.50 0.25
N TYR A 175 11.26 -12.31 1.48
CA TYR A 175 12.25 -13.11 2.17
C TYR A 175 11.59 -13.98 3.23
N LEU A 176 11.78 -15.29 3.14
CA LEU A 176 11.25 -16.27 4.06
C LEU A 176 12.36 -16.79 4.98
N SER A 177 12.29 -16.46 6.27
CA SER A 177 13.21 -17.02 7.26
C SER A 177 12.79 -18.44 7.68
N GLN A 178 13.73 -19.30 8.05
CA GLN A 178 13.43 -20.60 8.64
C GLN A 178 13.05 -20.45 10.13
N PRO A 179 12.23 -21.34 10.72
CA PRO A 179 11.61 -22.51 10.10
C PRO A 179 10.17 -22.18 9.67
N VAL A 180 9.97 -21.27 8.70
CA VAL A 180 8.64 -21.19 8.09
C VAL A 180 8.36 -22.53 7.41
N CYS A 181 7.49 -23.33 8.01
CA CYS A 181 7.05 -24.63 7.51
C CYS A 181 6.09 -24.47 6.31
N PHE A 182 6.54 -23.84 5.22
CA PHE A 182 5.86 -24.05 3.95
C PHE A 182 6.27 -25.42 3.41
N ASN A 183 5.29 -26.30 3.18
CA ASN A 183 5.54 -27.50 2.38
C ASN A 183 5.72 -27.10 0.90
N GLU A 184 6.19 -28.04 0.07
CA GLU A 184 6.45 -27.76 -1.35
C GLU A 184 5.21 -27.24 -2.10
N GLU A 185 4.03 -27.77 -1.82
CA GLU A 185 2.77 -27.34 -2.44
C GLU A 185 2.46 -25.87 -2.13
N GLN A 186 2.66 -25.45 -0.88
CA GLN A 186 2.43 -24.08 -0.47
C GLN A 186 3.45 -23.10 -1.06
N ILE A 187 4.70 -23.54 -1.23
CA ILE A 187 5.71 -22.75 -1.95
C ILE A 187 5.30 -22.57 -3.42
N GLN A 188 4.78 -23.61 -4.07
CA GLN A 188 4.28 -23.52 -5.44
C GLN A 188 3.07 -22.58 -5.56
N ASP A 189 2.15 -22.62 -4.59
CA ASP A 189 1.01 -21.70 -4.57
C ASP A 189 1.44 -20.25 -4.35
N LEU A 190 2.41 -20.02 -3.45
CA LEU A 190 3.01 -18.71 -3.23
C LEU A 190 3.68 -18.20 -4.52
N GLN A 191 4.42 -19.07 -5.21
CA GLN A 191 5.04 -18.73 -6.50
C GLN A 191 4.00 -18.33 -7.53
N LYS A 192 2.94 -19.11 -7.73
CA LYS A 192 1.87 -18.81 -8.70
C LYS A 192 1.21 -17.46 -8.42
N GLU A 193 0.90 -17.20 -7.15
CA GLU A 193 0.24 -15.98 -6.72
C GLU A 193 1.13 -14.73 -6.84
N LEU A 194 2.43 -14.86 -6.53
CA LEU A 194 3.38 -13.74 -6.55
C LEU A 194 4.18 -13.58 -7.84
N PHE A 195 4.06 -14.51 -8.78
CA PHE A 195 4.80 -14.47 -10.04
C PHE A 195 4.56 -13.15 -10.79
N GLY A 196 5.62 -12.44 -11.16
CA GLY A 196 5.53 -11.09 -11.75
C GLY A 196 5.08 -9.97 -10.80
N LEU A 197 4.97 -10.25 -9.50
CA LEU A 197 4.62 -9.30 -8.44
C LEU A 197 5.71 -9.16 -7.37
N ALA A 198 6.54 -10.20 -7.14
CA ALA A 198 7.63 -10.17 -6.19
C ALA A 198 8.71 -11.21 -6.54
N HIS A 199 9.94 -10.95 -6.10
CA HIS A 199 11.03 -11.94 -6.04
C HIS A 199 10.93 -12.70 -4.73
N ILE A 200 11.08 -14.03 -4.75
CA ILE A 200 10.96 -14.88 -3.55
C ILE A 200 12.34 -15.43 -3.19
N PHE A 201 12.73 -15.28 -1.93
CA PHE A 201 14.00 -15.76 -1.36
C PHE A 201 13.72 -16.62 -0.13
N ILE A 202 14.26 -17.84 -0.09
CA ILE A 202 14.03 -18.80 0.99
C ILE A 202 15.34 -19.13 1.67
N GLU A 203 15.44 -18.90 2.97
CA GLU A 203 16.61 -19.27 3.78
C GLU A 203 17.00 -20.76 3.60
N PRO A 204 18.31 -21.08 3.67
CA PRO A 204 18.78 -22.46 3.54
C PRO A 204 18.12 -23.36 4.59
N GLN A 205 17.76 -24.59 4.22
CA GLN A 205 17.21 -25.55 5.18
C GLN A 205 18.29 -26.02 6.18
N ASP A 206 19.49 -26.31 5.67
CA ASP A 206 20.61 -26.76 6.48
C ASP A 206 21.33 -25.58 7.13
N ASN A 207 21.58 -25.69 8.44
CA ASN A 207 22.32 -24.70 9.23
C ASN A 207 21.77 -23.26 9.13
N TYR A 208 20.45 -23.13 8.99
CA TYR A 208 19.76 -21.85 8.84
C TYR A 208 20.06 -20.87 9.99
N GLN A 209 20.31 -21.37 11.21
CA GLN A 209 20.61 -20.53 12.37
C GLN A 209 21.90 -19.74 12.14
N ALA A 210 22.93 -20.36 11.56
CA ALA A 210 24.18 -19.70 11.25
C ALA A 210 24.01 -18.67 10.13
N PHE A 211 23.23 -18.99 9.10
CA PHE A 211 22.88 -18.04 8.03
C PHE A 211 22.15 -16.81 8.61
N SER A 212 21.09 -17.04 9.38
CA SER A 212 20.25 -15.98 9.95
C SER A 212 21.05 -15.10 10.93
N TYR A 213 21.98 -15.67 11.70
CA TYR A 213 22.88 -14.91 12.57
C TYR A 213 23.82 -13.98 11.79
N LYS A 214 24.51 -14.51 10.76
CA LYS A 214 25.39 -13.72 9.90
C LYS A 214 24.62 -12.62 9.17
N LEU A 215 23.42 -12.93 8.66
CA LEU A 215 22.57 -11.95 8.01
C LEU A 215 22.10 -10.86 8.98
N LYS A 216 21.81 -11.23 10.23
CA LYS A 216 21.43 -10.27 11.27
C LYS A 216 22.53 -9.24 11.51
N GLU A 217 23.78 -9.67 11.60
CA GLU A 217 24.93 -8.77 11.70
C GLU A 217 25.06 -7.89 10.46
N ALA A 218 25.04 -8.49 9.26
CA ALA A 218 25.21 -7.76 8.00
C ALA A 218 24.08 -6.76 7.70
N SER A 219 22.86 -7.00 8.19
CA SER A 219 21.67 -6.19 7.92
C SER A 219 21.26 -5.25 9.07
N ASN A 220 22.11 -5.09 10.10
CA ASN A 220 21.79 -4.33 11.31
C ASN A 220 20.46 -4.78 11.96
N SER A 221 20.19 -6.08 12.00
CA SER A 221 18.97 -6.70 12.53
C SER A 221 17.66 -6.30 11.82
N LYS A 222 17.72 -5.73 10.61
CA LYS A 222 16.52 -5.42 9.80
C LYS A 222 15.93 -6.64 9.09
N ASN A 223 16.68 -7.73 8.96
CA ASN A 223 16.20 -8.97 8.35
C ASN A 223 14.99 -9.57 9.09
N ALA A 224 14.20 -10.38 8.38
CA ALA A 224 13.23 -11.26 9.00
C ALA A 224 13.98 -12.44 9.64
N TYR A 225 13.43 -12.98 10.72
CA TYR A 225 14.05 -14.05 11.49
C TYR A 225 13.01 -14.93 12.16
N ASN A 226 13.41 -16.14 12.56
CA ASN A 226 12.62 -17.06 13.38
C ASN A 226 11.22 -17.35 12.81
N GLY A 227 11.16 -17.73 11.54
CA GLY A 227 9.90 -18.07 10.89
C GLY A 227 9.01 -16.87 10.56
N SER A 228 9.57 -15.65 10.49
CA SER A 228 8.86 -14.50 9.94
C SER A 228 9.15 -14.31 8.46
N ILE A 229 8.23 -13.64 7.76
CA ILE A 229 8.37 -13.27 6.35
C ILE A 229 8.66 -11.78 6.26
N GLY A 230 9.76 -11.40 5.63
CA GLY A 230 10.10 -10.02 5.33
C GLY A 230 9.72 -9.65 3.90
N ILE A 231 9.21 -8.45 3.70
CA ILE A 231 8.97 -7.87 2.38
C ILE A 231 9.79 -6.59 2.30
N TYR A 232 10.65 -6.47 1.29
CA TYR A 232 11.64 -5.41 1.16
C TYR A 232 11.56 -4.69 -0.20
N TRP A 233 11.78 -3.37 -0.21
CA TRP A 233 11.67 -2.53 -1.40
C TRP A 233 12.90 -1.63 -1.60
N LYS A 234 13.12 -1.16 -2.85
CA LYS A 234 14.30 -0.42 -3.32
C LYS A 234 14.58 0.97 -2.71
N ASN A 235 13.92 1.32 -1.63
CA ASN A 235 14.10 2.59 -0.91
C ASN A 235 14.19 2.37 0.61
N GLY A 236 14.42 1.13 1.05
CA GLY A 236 14.55 0.79 2.47
C GLY A 236 13.22 0.63 3.22
N PHE A 237 12.08 0.79 2.54
CA PHE A 237 10.80 0.34 3.10
C PHE A 237 10.86 -1.17 3.33
N SER A 238 10.29 -1.63 4.42
CA SER A 238 10.22 -3.04 4.77
C SER A 238 8.99 -3.34 5.61
N LYS A 239 8.42 -4.55 5.47
CA LYS A 239 7.33 -5.03 6.32
C LYS A 239 7.61 -6.46 6.75
N LYS A 240 7.46 -6.74 8.04
CA LYS A 240 7.61 -8.09 8.59
C LYS A 240 6.24 -8.67 8.90
N LEU A 241 6.03 -9.92 8.53
CA LEU A 241 4.85 -10.71 8.81
C LEU A 241 5.24 -11.85 9.74
N PHE A 242 4.58 -11.91 10.90
CA PHE A 242 4.76 -12.98 11.86
C PHE A 242 3.65 -14.02 11.70
N LEU A 243 4.04 -15.29 11.66
CA LEU A 243 3.10 -16.41 11.65
C LEU A 243 2.40 -16.51 13.01
N LYS A 244 1.07 -16.55 12.99
CA LYS A 244 0.29 -16.91 14.19
C LYS A 244 0.20 -18.43 14.30
N ALA A 245 0.25 -18.97 15.52
CA ALA A 245 0.26 -20.41 15.77
C ALA A 245 -0.94 -21.16 15.12
N ASP A 246 -2.10 -20.51 15.03
CA ASP A 246 -3.35 -21.12 14.52
C ASP A 246 -3.74 -20.65 13.11
N GLN A 247 -2.84 -19.98 12.38
CA GLN A 247 -3.17 -19.42 11.08
C GLN A 247 -3.15 -20.48 9.97
N THR A 248 -4.24 -20.57 9.19
CA THR A 248 -4.25 -21.40 7.99
C THR A 248 -3.33 -20.81 6.93
N THR A 249 -2.63 -21.66 6.18
CA THR A 249 -1.71 -21.24 5.12
C THR A 249 -2.38 -20.37 4.06
N GLN A 250 -3.64 -20.65 3.72
CA GLN A 250 -4.40 -19.84 2.77
C GLN A 250 -4.58 -18.39 3.26
N LEU A 251 -4.83 -18.20 4.56
CA LEU A 251 -4.98 -16.87 5.15
C LEU A 251 -3.64 -16.11 5.11
N LEU A 252 -2.52 -16.81 5.30
CA LEU A 252 -1.19 -16.25 5.18
C LEU A 252 -0.87 -15.82 3.74
N ILE A 253 -1.09 -16.68 2.76
CA ILE A 253 -0.90 -16.36 1.33
C ILE A 253 -1.77 -15.16 0.94
N ASN A 254 -3.05 -15.15 1.36
CA ASN A 254 -3.95 -14.03 1.12
C ASN A 254 -3.46 -12.71 1.77
N ASN A 255 -2.95 -12.78 3.00
CA ASN A 255 -2.38 -11.62 3.70
C ASN A 255 -1.12 -11.10 3.00
N LEU A 256 -0.24 -12.00 2.58
CA LEU A 256 0.98 -11.67 1.89
C LEU A 256 0.69 -11.05 0.51
N ASN A 257 -0.21 -11.66 -0.26
CA ASN A 257 -0.71 -11.12 -1.53
C ASN A 257 -1.30 -9.72 -1.35
N ARG A 258 -2.13 -9.52 -0.31
CA ARG A 258 -2.70 -8.21 0.02
C ARG A 258 -1.60 -7.19 0.30
N LEU A 259 -0.57 -7.55 1.06
CA LEU A 259 0.51 -6.64 1.43
C LEU A 259 1.41 -6.30 0.25
N VAL A 260 1.90 -7.31 -0.49
CA VAL A 260 2.69 -7.13 -1.71
C VAL A 260 1.94 -6.23 -2.67
N ARG A 261 0.67 -6.53 -2.93
CA ARG A 261 -0.16 -5.68 -3.78
C ARG A 261 -0.34 -4.27 -3.24
N SER A 262 -0.67 -4.11 -1.96
CA SER A 262 -0.88 -2.77 -1.39
C SER A 262 0.38 -1.91 -1.52
N SER A 263 1.55 -2.53 -1.44
CA SER A 263 2.83 -1.84 -1.65
C SER A 263 3.05 -1.44 -3.11
N LEU A 264 2.71 -2.31 -4.08
CA LEU A 264 2.86 -2.02 -5.50
C LEU A 264 1.97 -0.86 -5.96
N LEU A 265 0.85 -0.63 -5.27
CA LEU A 265 -0.03 0.52 -5.49
C LEU A 265 0.57 1.84 -5.02
N VAL A 266 1.46 1.81 -4.03
CA VAL A 266 2.17 2.99 -3.51
C VAL A 266 3.36 3.34 -4.41
N GLN A 267 3.91 2.37 -5.15
CA GLN A 267 5.01 2.64 -6.07
C GLN A 267 4.62 3.60 -7.19
N LYS A 268 5.49 4.57 -7.47
CA LYS A 268 5.31 5.52 -8.56
C LYS A 268 5.37 4.81 -9.90
N PHE A 269 4.27 4.86 -10.64
CA PHE A 269 4.24 4.35 -12.00
C PHE A 269 5.05 5.27 -12.94
N PRO A 270 6.00 4.75 -13.73
CA PRO A 270 6.82 5.54 -14.65
C PRO A 270 5.96 6.36 -15.60
N LYS A 271 6.34 7.64 -15.80
CA LYS A 271 5.62 8.55 -16.70
C LYS A 271 5.59 8.00 -18.13
N SER A 272 6.68 7.39 -18.58
CA SER A 272 6.78 6.82 -19.93
C SER A 272 5.77 5.69 -20.21
N LEU A 273 5.33 4.99 -19.16
CA LEU A 273 4.31 3.94 -19.25
C LEU A 273 2.88 4.49 -19.12
N THR A 274 2.69 5.82 -19.18
CA THR A 274 1.35 6.42 -19.13
C THR A 274 0.89 6.82 -20.52
N ARG A 275 -0.41 6.61 -20.80
CA ARG A 275 -1.04 7.05 -22.06
C ARG A 275 -0.78 8.51 -22.37
N HIS A 276 -0.84 9.37 -21.35
CA HIS A 276 -0.64 10.81 -21.51
C HIS A 276 0.77 11.13 -22.04
N SER A 277 1.81 10.52 -21.48
CA SER A 277 3.19 10.73 -21.95
C SER A 277 3.40 10.18 -23.36
N ILE A 278 2.77 9.04 -23.69
CA ILE A 278 2.82 8.43 -25.02
C ILE A 278 2.17 9.37 -26.06
N LEU A 279 0.99 9.90 -25.75
CA LEU A 279 0.31 10.87 -26.62
C LEU A 279 1.09 12.19 -26.73
N GLU A 280 1.65 12.69 -25.64
CA GLU A 280 2.47 13.90 -25.66
C GLU A 280 3.71 13.73 -26.57
N LYS A 281 4.44 12.62 -26.45
CA LYS A 281 5.54 12.29 -27.36
C LYS A 281 5.07 12.24 -28.81
N LYS A 282 3.89 11.65 -29.05
CA LYS A 282 3.30 11.52 -30.38
C LYS A 282 2.96 12.87 -30.98
N PHE A 283 2.18 13.69 -30.27
CA PHE A 283 1.80 15.03 -30.73
C PHE A 283 3.03 15.89 -30.99
N ARG A 284 4.03 15.86 -30.09
CA ARG A 284 5.29 16.57 -30.29
C ARG A 284 5.99 16.12 -31.58
N THR A 285 6.13 14.82 -31.80
CA THR A 285 6.80 14.28 -33.00
C THR A 285 6.06 14.67 -34.29
N GLN A 286 4.72 14.64 -34.28
CA GLN A 286 3.90 15.04 -35.43
C GLN A 286 3.98 16.55 -35.69
N ILE A 287 3.91 17.37 -34.64
CA ILE A 287 4.01 18.83 -34.72
C ILE A 287 5.40 19.24 -35.24
N ASP A 288 6.47 18.63 -34.72
CA ASP A 288 7.84 18.94 -35.15
C ASP A 288 8.06 18.53 -36.61
N GLY A 289 7.53 17.37 -37.03
CA GLY A 289 7.54 16.95 -38.43
C GLY A 289 6.80 17.91 -39.36
N LEU A 290 5.65 18.44 -38.94
CA LEU A 290 4.91 19.46 -39.71
C LEU A 290 5.60 20.82 -39.72
N LYS A 291 6.26 21.23 -38.63
CA LYS A 291 7.04 22.48 -38.58
C LYS A 291 8.28 22.45 -39.47
N GLN A 292 8.90 21.27 -39.63
CA GLN A 292 10.05 21.07 -40.50
C GLN A 292 9.68 21.10 -41.98
N LYS A 293 8.46 20.68 -42.32
CA LYS A 293 7.89 20.98 -43.64
C LYS A 293 7.64 22.48 -43.66
N GLU A 294 8.25 23.22 -44.58
CA GLU A 294 7.93 24.64 -44.75
C GLU A 294 6.41 24.76 -45.00
N LEU A 295 5.66 25.18 -43.98
CA LEU A 295 4.20 25.25 -43.97
C LEU A 295 3.74 26.24 -45.06
N LYS A 296 3.58 25.75 -46.28
CA LYS A 296 3.26 26.57 -47.47
C LYS A 296 1.80 26.39 -47.89
N ASN A 297 1.17 25.28 -47.50
CA ASN A 297 -0.19 24.97 -47.90
C ASN A 297 -1.18 25.19 -46.73
N PRO A 298 -2.37 25.76 -47.00
CA PRO A 298 -3.43 25.90 -45.99
C PRO A 298 -3.81 24.58 -45.30
N GLN A 299 -3.69 23.44 -46.00
CA GLN A 299 -3.96 22.10 -45.46
C GLN A 299 -3.00 21.72 -44.32
N ASP A 300 -1.72 22.10 -44.41
CA ASP A 300 -0.74 21.82 -43.36
C ASP A 300 -1.05 22.59 -42.08
N TYR A 301 -1.60 23.81 -42.21
CA TYR A 301 -2.08 24.61 -41.09
C TYR A 301 -3.34 24.03 -40.44
N GLU A 302 -4.30 23.55 -41.24
CA GLU A 302 -5.48 22.87 -40.70
C GLU A 302 -5.12 21.58 -39.96
N GLU A 303 -4.17 20.81 -40.48
CA GLU A 303 -3.67 19.60 -39.81
C GLU A 303 -2.98 19.96 -38.49
N LEU A 304 -2.15 21.00 -38.48
CA LEU A 304 -1.50 21.50 -37.28
C LEU A 304 -2.51 21.96 -36.20
N ILE A 305 -3.56 22.68 -36.59
CA ILE A 305 -4.63 23.09 -35.67
C ILE A 305 -5.33 21.88 -35.07
N LYS A 306 -5.68 20.88 -35.90
CA LYS A 306 -6.29 19.63 -35.42
C LYS A 306 -5.42 18.88 -34.42
N LEU A 307 -4.10 18.87 -34.62
CA LEU A 307 -3.16 18.27 -33.66
C LEU A 307 -3.12 19.03 -32.33
N TYR A 308 -3.12 20.37 -32.36
CA TYR A 308 -3.18 21.17 -31.13
C TYR A 308 -4.50 20.97 -30.38
N ASP A 309 -5.63 20.92 -31.08
CA ASP A 309 -6.94 20.66 -30.47
C ASP A 309 -6.96 19.28 -29.79
N ALA A 310 -6.42 18.25 -30.46
CA ALA A 310 -6.30 16.90 -29.89
C ALA A 310 -5.37 16.86 -28.66
N GLU A 311 -4.27 17.61 -28.67
CA GLU A 311 -3.36 17.74 -27.52
C GLU A 311 -4.07 18.41 -26.33
N ILE A 312 -4.81 19.50 -26.57
CA ILE A 312 -5.59 20.21 -25.55
C ILE A 312 -6.64 19.28 -24.94
N GLU A 313 -7.38 18.52 -25.76
CA GLU A 313 -8.38 17.57 -25.27
C GLU A 313 -7.74 16.47 -24.40
N ALA A 314 -6.57 15.96 -24.81
CA ALA A 314 -5.83 14.96 -24.04
C ALA A 314 -5.32 15.51 -22.68
N LYS A 315 -4.86 16.77 -22.63
CA LYS A 315 -4.47 17.44 -21.38
C LYS A 315 -5.68 17.68 -20.48
N ASN A 316 -6.80 18.14 -21.02
CA ASN A 316 -8.03 18.36 -20.26
C ASN A 316 -8.57 17.06 -19.63
N LYS A 317 -8.57 15.95 -20.38
CA LYS A 317 -8.90 14.62 -19.84
C LYS A 317 -7.97 14.20 -18.70
N LYS A 318 -6.68 14.56 -18.79
CA LYS A 318 -5.71 14.24 -17.74
C LYS A 318 -5.95 15.05 -16.47
N ILE A 319 -6.27 16.34 -16.60
CA ILE A 319 -6.65 17.20 -15.47
C ILE A 319 -7.84 16.59 -14.73
N LEU A 320 -8.90 16.24 -15.46
CA LEU A 320 -10.09 15.61 -14.88
C LEU A 320 -9.77 14.28 -14.16
N GLU A 321 -8.87 13.46 -14.72
CA GLU A 321 -8.43 12.22 -14.05
C GLU A 321 -7.64 12.50 -12.76
N LEU A 322 -6.77 13.51 -12.76
CA LEU A 322 -5.97 13.89 -11.59
C LEU A 322 -6.84 14.47 -10.47
N GLU A 323 -7.80 15.34 -10.81
CA GLU A 323 -8.77 15.88 -9.86
C GLU A 323 -9.56 14.75 -9.19
N ASN A 324 -10.12 13.82 -9.98
CA ASN A 324 -10.83 12.66 -9.46
C ASN A 324 -9.96 11.75 -8.57
N ASN A 325 -8.67 11.60 -8.89
CA ASN A 325 -7.74 10.83 -8.07
C ASN A 325 -7.39 11.56 -6.77
N SER A 326 -7.24 12.89 -6.77
CA SER A 326 -6.98 13.68 -5.54
C SER A 326 -8.08 13.44 -4.50
N TYR A 327 -9.36 13.55 -4.91
CA TYR A 327 -10.49 13.27 -4.03
C TYR A 327 -10.49 11.85 -3.44
N GLN A 328 -9.91 10.88 -4.15
CA GLN A 328 -9.81 9.49 -3.71
C GLN A 328 -8.60 9.26 -2.79
N TYR A 329 -7.49 9.95 -3.03
CA TYR A 329 -6.32 9.91 -2.15
C TYR A 329 -6.60 10.58 -0.80
N ASP A 330 -7.29 11.73 -0.79
CA ASP A 330 -7.70 12.42 0.44
C ASP A 330 -8.60 11.52 1.32
N TYR A 331 -9.46 10.70 0.71
CA TYR A 331 -10.29 9.72 1.41
C TYR A 331 -9.50 8.50 1.93
N GLN A 332 -8.46 8.07 1.20
CA GLN A 332 -7.60 6.95 1.58
C GLN A 332 -6.59 7.31 2.67
N ASP A 333 -6.05 8.54 2.65
CA ASP A 333 -5.15 9.02 3.69
C ASP A 333 -5.90 9.26 5.00
N PHE A 334 -7.13 9.79 4.95
CA PHE A 334 -8.03 9.84 6.12
C PHE A 334 -8.30 8.46 6.75
N SER A 335 -8.28 7.38 5.96
CA SER A 335 -8.46 6.02 6.48
C SER A 335 -7.16 5.32 6.89
N ARG A 336 -5.99 5.83 6.46
CA ARG A 336 -4.66 5.36 6.88
C ARG A 336 -4.17 6.00 8.17
N GLU A 337 -4.52 7.26 8.44
CA GLU A 337 -4.20 7.93 9.72
C GLU A 337 -4.74 7.17 10.95
N VAL A 338 -5.73 6.28 10.75
CA VAL A 338 -6.33 5.43 11.79
C VAL A 338 -5.51 4.15 12.07
N SER A 339 -4.39 3.89 11.40
CA SER A 339 -3.56 2.69 11.62
C SER A 339 -2.06 2.98 11.65
N PRO A 340 -1.51 3.34 12.82
CA PRO A 340 -0.08 3.58 12.99
C PRO A 340 0.67 2.26 13.22
N GLU A 341 1.26 1.68 12.17
CA GLU A 341 2.18 0.53 12.27
C GLU A 341 3.35 0.67 11.30
N ASP A 342 4.27 1.61 11.57
CA ASP A 342 5.56 1.70 10.88
C ASP A 342 6.69 1.97 11.90
N SER A 343 7.12 0.93 12.62
CA SER A 343 8.46 0.88 13.21
C SER A 343 8.95 -0.57 13.32
N ASN A 344 10.22 -0.78 12.97
CA ASN A 344 10.84 -2.08 12.69
C ASN A 344 11.10 -3.00 13.91
N ASN A 345 10.50 -2.70 15.07
CA ASN A 345 10.56 -3.47 16.32
C ASN A 345 9.19 -3.50 17.04
N SER A 346 8.09 -3.62 16.30
CA SER A 346 6.75 -3.68 16.91
C SER A 346 6.46 -5.06 17.51
N PHE A 347 6.18 -5.09 18.81
CA PHE A 347 5.61 -6.23 19.52
C PHE A 347 4.15 -5.94 19.80
N SER A 348 3.24 -6.65 19.12
CA SER A 348 1.80 -6.47 19.29
C SER A 348 1.22 -7.55 20.21
N ILE A 349 0.68 -7.15 21.35
CA ILE A 349 -0.06 -8.03 22.26
C ILE A 349 -1.56 -7.88 21.93
N PRO A 350 -2.24 -8.93 21.40
CA PRO A 350 -3.67 -8.86 21.17
C PRO A 350 -4.43 -8.80 22.49
N PHE A 351 -5.49 -7.99 22.54
CA PHE A 351 -6.43 -7.92 23.67
C PHE A 351 -7.87 -7.88 23.13
N ASN A 352 -8.83 -8.37 23.92
CA ASN A 352 -10.25 -8.44 23.54
C ASN A 352 -11.13 -7.57 24.46
N ILE A 353 -10.63 -6.36 24.75
CA ILE A 353 -11.28 -5.39 25.63
C ILE A 353 -11.66 -4.17 24.78
N SER A 354 -12.89 -3.70 24.92
CA SER A 354 -13.38 -2.48 24.28
C SER A 354 -12.73 -1.24 24.91
N GLN A 355 -12.29 -0.29 24.09
CA GLN A 355 -11.80 1.01 24.54
C GLN A 355 -12.97 1.99 24.72
N TYR A 356 -12.96 2.78 25.79
CA TYR A 356 -13.93 3.83 26.08
C TYR A 356 -13.66 5.12 25.29
N PHE A 357 -12.38 5.40 25.03
CA PHE A 357 -11.92 6.54 24.24
C PHE A 357 -10.70 6.15 23.40
N GLU A 358 -10.35 7.02 22.45
CA GLU A 358 -9.28 6.76 21.50
C GLU A 358 -7.95 6.48 22.23
N LYS A 359 -7.27 5.40 21.85
CA LYS A 359 -5.97 4.97 22.41
C LYS A 359 -5.95 4.74 23.94
N GLU A 360 -7.10 4.58 24.61
CA GLU A 360 -7.17 4.33 26.06
C GLU A 360 -6.22 3.21 26.52
N ILE A 361 -6.31 2.04 25.89
CA ILE A 361 -5.56 0.86 26.33
C ILE A 361 -4.05 1.09 26.13
N LYS A 362 -3.66 1.76 25.04
CA LYS A 362 -2.27 2.16 24.80
C LYS A 362 -1.76 3.03 25.95
N HIS A 363 -2.47 4.11 26.28
CA HIS A 363 -2.04 5.05 27.33
C HIS A 363 -2.05 4.44 28.74
N LYS A 364 -3.02 3.59 29.06
CA LYS A 364 -3.04 2.86 30.34
C LYS A 364 -1.88 1.89 30.48
N MET A 365 -1.52 1.21 29.41
CA MET A 365 -0.32 0.36 29.41
C MET A 365 0.95 1.19 29.57
N TYR A 366 1.03 2.38 28.97
CA TYR A 366 2.15 3.30 29.18
C TYR A 366 2.25 3.74 30.64
N ASN A 367 1.14 4.14 31.27
CA ASN A 367 1.11 4.50 32.69
C ASN A 367 1.55 3.33 33.57
N LEU A 368 1.02 2.13 33.33
CA LEU A 368 1.40 0.93 34.08
C LEU A 368 2.91 0.67 33.99
N LEU A 369 3.47 0.75 32.77
CA LEU A 369 4.91 0.57 32.57
C LEU A 369 5.72 1.67 33.27
N LEU A 370 5.29 2.92 33.22
CA LEU A 370 5.99 4.03 33.89
C LEU A 370 5.93 3.94 35.43
N GLU A 371 4.88 3.36 35.99
CA GLU A 371 4.69 3.20 37.43
C GLU A 371 5.42 1.96 38.01
N LEU A 372 5.85 1.02 37.17
CA LEU A 372 6.56 -0.17 37.61
C LEU A 372 7.94 0.17 38.21
N GLN A 373 8.15 -0.24 39.46
CA GLN A 373 9.43 -0.11 40.15
C GLN A 373 10.36 -1.29 39.81
N VAL A 374 11.03 -1.19 38.66
CA VAL A 374 11.84 -2.29 38.10
C VAL A 374 13.02 -2.72 38.98
N ASP A 375 13.56 -1.80 39.78
CA ASP A 375 14.62 -2.13 40.74
C ASP A 375 14.18 -3.16 41.78
N ASN A 376 12.88 -3.23 42.07
CA ASN A 376 12.31 -4.17 43.06
C ASN A 376 12.00 -5.55 42.47
N LEU A 377 12.15 -5.76 41.16
CA LEU A 377 11.73 -6.98 40.46
C LEU A 377 12.84 -8.03 40.31
N GLY A 378 14.06 -7.76 40.79
CA GLY A 378 15.18 -8.72 40.71
C GLY A 378 15.53 -9.16 39.29
N LEU A 379 15.33 -8.28 38.30
CA LEU A 379 15.55 -8.60 36.89
C LEU A 379 17.03 -8.71 36.54
N SER A 380 17.34 -9.54 35.55
CA SER A 380 18.68 -9.57 34.93
C SER A 380 18.98 -8.27 34.18
N ASP A 381 20.27 -7.95 34.00
CA ASP A 381 20.73 -6.70 33.38
C ASP A 381 20.10 -6.48 31.99
N ARG A 382 20.01 -7.52 31.17
CA ARG A 382 19.37 -7.42 29.85
C ARG A 382 17.88 -7.08 29.91
N LYS A 383 17.15 -7.60 30.91
CA LYS A 383 15.73 -7.28 31.09
C LYS A 383 15.54 -5.84 31.56
N LYS A 384 16.46 -5.32 32.39
CA LYS A 384 16.48 -3.91 32.80
C LYS A 384 16.72 -2.98 31.61
N GLU A 385 17.74 -3.28 30.80
CA GLU A 385 18.07 -2.51 29.60
C GLU A 385 16.88 -2.42 28.61
N ILE A 386 16.20 -3.54 28.34
CA ILE A 386 15.00 -3.56 27.48
C ILE A 386 13.89 -2.67 28.07
N PHE A 387 13.68 -2.76 29.38
CA PHE A 387 12.63 -1.99 30.04
C PHE A 387 12.92 -0.49 30.04
N GLU A 388 14.16 -0.09 30.34
CA GLU A 388 14.61 1.30 30.31
C GLU A 388 14.46 1.91 28.91
N ASP A 389 14.79 1.15 27.86
CA ASP A 389 14.58 1.57 26.47
C ASP A 389 13.10 1.77 26.14
N ILE A 390 12.22 0.84 26.54
CA ILE A 390 10.77 0.99 26.36
C ILE A 390 10.24 2.24 27.08
N VAL A 391 10.66 2.46 28.32
CA VAL A 391 10.26 3.65 29.12
C VAL A 391 10.77 4.94 28.48
N SER A 392 12.00 4.94 27.97
CA SER A 392 12.56 6.09 27.26
C SER A 392 11.74 6.46 26.03
N ASN A 393 11.35 5.45 25.23
CA ASN A 393 10.51 5.66 24.05
C ASN A 393 9.11 6.17 24.40
N ILE A 394 8.49 5.63 25.45
CA ILE A 394 7.18 6.11 25.94
C ILE A 394 7.24 7.60 26.31
N LYS A 395 8.32 8.03 26.99
CA LYS A 395 8.51 9.44 27.38
C LYS A 395 8.72 10.39 26.20
N GLN A 396 9.10 9.88 25.04
CA GLN A 396 9.30 10.67 23.81
C GLN A 396 8.11 10.58 22.84
N ASP A 397 7.08 9.78 23.15
CA ASP A 397 5.88 9.63 22.33
C ASP A 397 5.01 10.91 22.43
N LYS A 398 4.85 11.60 21.30
CA LYS A 398 4.07 12.85 21.20
C LYS A 398 2.59 12.66 21.49
N ASP A 399 2.00 11.51 21.12
CA ASP A 399 0.60 11.21 21.43
C ASP A 399 0.41 11.09 22.94
N TYR A 400 1.37 10.44 23.62
CA TYR A 400 1.34 10.29 25.07
C TYR A 400 1.56 11.62 25.80
N GLU A 401 2.46 12.47 25.30
CA GLU A 401 2.65 13.84 25.81
C GLU A 401 1.34 14.65 25.72
N GLU A 402 0.66 14.61 24.58
CA GLU A 402 -0.64 15.27 24.41
C GLU A 402 -1.69 14.75 25.39
N TYR A 403 -1.81 13.43 25.52
CA TYR A 403 -2.73 12.81 26.47
C TYR A 403 -2.42 13.21 27.94
N SER A 404 -1.14 13.24 28.32
CA SER A 404 -0.73 13.71 29.65
C SER A 404 -1.14 15.17 29.90
N ASN A 405 -0.91 16.04 28.90
CA ASN A 405 -1.33 17.44 28.94
C ASN A 405 -2.85 17.61 29.04
N GLN A 406 -3.61 16.76 28.33
CA GLN A 406 -5.08 16.75 28.41
C GLN A 406 -5.57 16.37 29.82
N ILE A 407 -4.92 15.40 30.47
CA ILE A 407 -5.30 15.04 31.85
C ILE A 407 -4.90 16.14 32.85
N GLU A 408 -3.74 16.77 32.69
CA GLU A 408 -3.36 17.92 33.52
C GLU A 408 -4.32 19.09 33.34
N HIS A 409 -4.74 19.36 32.09
CA HIS A 409 -5.77 20.36 31.81
C HIS A 409 -7.08 20.03 32.51
N LEU A 410 -7.53 18.77 32.45
CA LEU A 410 -8.74 18.31 33.15
C LEU A 410 -8.62 18.51 34.66
N LYS A 411 -7.47 18.20 35.26
CA LYS A 411 -7.19 18.43 36.69
C LYS A 411 -7.36 19.90 37.07
N ASN A 412 -6.82 20.81 36.25
CA ASN A 412 -6.90 22.24 36.50
C ASN A 412 -8.33 22.76 36.37
N VAL A 413 -9.06 22.31 35.35
CA VAL A 413 -10.46 22.68 35.15
C VAL A 413 -11.35 22.17 36.29
N LEU A 414 -11.10 20.96 36.78
CA LEU A 414 -11.82 20.37 37.91
C LEU A 414 -11.53 21.02 39.27
N ASN A 415 -10.44 21.78 39.41
CA ASN A 415 -10.19 22.53 40.65
C ASN A 415 -11.06 23.79 40.75
N ASP A 416 -11.33 24.44 39.61
CA ASP A 416 -11.98 25.78 39.56
C ASP A 416 -13.34 25.79 38.85
N PHE A 417 -13.94 24.62 38.58
CA PHE A 417 -15.19 24.56 37.83
C PHE A 417 -16.37 25.16 38.62
N LYS A 418 -17.26 25.83 37.90
CA LYS A 418 -18.56 26.30 38.38
C LYS A 418 -19.65 25.82 37.44
N GLY A 419 -20.54 24.97 37.94
CA GLY A 419 -21.67 24.41 37.20
C GLY A 419 -21.28 23.62 35.96
N ASN A 420 -22.29 23.41 35.12
CA ASN A 420 -22.16 22.79 33.82
C ASN A 420 -21.71 23.80 32.77
N ASN A 421 -20.41 24.14 32.75
CA ASN A 421 -19.89 25.15 31.83
C ASN A 421 -19.18 24.55 30.60
N THR A 422 -19.08 25.37 29.55
CA THR A 422 -18.46 24.98 28.28
C THR A 422 -16.99 24.59 28.43
N LYS A 423 -16.26 25.14 29.41
CA LYS A 423 -14.85 24.78 29.66
C LYS A 423 -14.72 23.36 30.18
N LEU A 424 -15.56 22.97 31.14
CA LEU A 424 -15.59 21.61 31.70
C LEU A 424 -16.01 20.58 30.65
N ARG A 425 -17.03 20.89 29.82
CA ARG A 425 -17.44 20.02 28.72
C ARG A 425 -16.32 19.82 27.68
N LYS A 426 -15.59 20.89 27.33
CA LYS A 426 -14.45 20.81 26.41
C LYS A 426 -13.30 19.96 26.98
N ALA A 427 -13.01 20.08 28.27
CA ALA A 427 -11.96 19.29 28.92
C ALA A 427 -12.29 17.78 29.02
N LEU A 428 -13.58 17.43 29.04
CA LEU A 428 -14.07 16.04 29.14
C LEU A 428 -14.30 15.37 27.77
N SER A 429 -14.46 16.17 26.71
CA SER A 429 -14.76 15.69 25.35
C SER A 429 -13.73 14.70 24.78
N PRO A 430 -12.40 14.89 24.96
CA PRO A 430 -11.39 13.95 24.43
C PRO A 430 -11.54 12.53 25.00
N PHE A 431 -12.13 12.39 26.19
CA PHE A 431 -12.32 11.12 26.89
C PHE A 431 -13.69 10.49 26.64
N ASN A 432 -14.47 10.98 25.67
CA ASN A 432 -15.85 10.55 25.39
C ASN A 432 -16.81 10.67 26.60
N ILE A 433 -16.56 11.63 27.49
CA ILE A 433 -17.38 11.87 28.69
C ILE A 433 -18.40 12.99 28.42
N GLU A 434 -19.67 12.69 28.66
CA GLU A 434 -20.76 13.66 28.61
C GLU A 434 -21.30 13.99 29.99
N LEU A 435 -21.64 15.27 30.19
CA LEU A 435 -22.30 15.74 31.39
C LEU A 435 -23.81 15.87 31.17
N SER A 436 -24.56 15.14 32.00
CA SER A 436 -26.00 15.33 32.21
C SER A 436 -26.24 15.99 33.57
N GLU A 437 -27.29 16.79 33.68
CA GLU A 437 -27.69 17.37 34.96
C GLU A 437 -28.63 16.46 35.72
N ASP A 438 -28.36 16.27 37.01
CA ASP A 438 -29.20 15.50 37.94
C ASP A 438 -29.40 16.32 39.22
N GLY A 439 -30.39 17.22 39.18
CA GLY A 439 -30.68 18.13 40.28
C GLY A 439 -29.49 19.03 40.68
N LYS A 440 -28.98 18.85 41.91
CA LYS A 440 -27.81 19.58 42.45
C LYS A 440 -26.46 19.00 42.01
N HIS A 441 -26.47 17.87 41.30
CA HIS A 441 -25.29 17.15 40.86
C HIS A 441 -25.15 17.17 39.33
N LEU A 442 -23.93 16.98 38.87
CA LEU A 442 -23.56 16.65 37.50
C LEU A 442 -23.24 15.17 37.45
N LYS A 443 -23.75 14.49 36.43
CA LYS A 443 -23.49 13.09 36.16
C LYS A 443 -22.67 12.98 34.88
N ALA A 444 -21.46 12.44 35.00
CA ALA A 444 -20.56 12.15 33.90
C ALA A 444 -20.79 10.72 33.40
N ASN A 445 -21.16 10.58 32.13
CA ASN A 445 -21.40 9.29 31.48
C ASN A 445 -20.39 9.10 30.33
N PHE A 446 -19.83 7.91 30.20
CA PHE A 446 -19.03 7.55 29.02
C PHE A 446 -19.99 7.15 27.90
N ARG A 447 -19.87 7.75 26.71
CA ARG A 447 -20.81 7.53 25.59
C ARG A 447 -20.97 6.06 25.16
N LEU A 448 -19.96 5.23 25.43
CA LEU A 448 -19.89 3.83 25.00
C LEU A 448 -20.13 2.81 26.13
N ASP A 449 -20.24 3.27 27.40
CA ASP A 449 -20.51 2.40 28.54
C ASP A 449 -21.18 3.17 29.70
N THR A 450 -22.39 2.77 30.07
CA THR A 450 -23.19 3.41 31.12
C THR A 450 -23.06 2.75 32.50
N ARG A 451 -22.20 1.73 32.65
CA ARG A 451 -22.07 0.93 33.88
C ARG A 451 -21.45 1.69 35.06
N TYR A 452 -20.69 2.75 34.79
CA TYR A 452 -19.96 3.50 35.83
C TYR A 452 -20.15 5.02 35.71
N PRO A 453 -21.36 5.57 35.96
CA PRO A 453 -21.55 7.01 35.97
C PRO A 453 -20.87 7.63 37.20
N GLN A 454 -20.17 8.74 36.99
CA GLN A 454 -19.56 9.49 38.09
C GLN A 454 -20.40 10.74 38.38
N SER A 455 -20.94 10.83 39.60
CA SER A 455 -21.75 11.97 40.04
C SER A 455 -20.95 12.88 40.97
N PHE A 456 -20.97 14.19 40.72
CA PHE A 456 -20.32 15.20 41.57
C PHE A 456 -21.15 16.48 41.67
N ALA A 457 -20.95 17.30 42.70
CA ALA A 457 -21.71 18.53 42.90
C ALA A 457 -21.46 19.56 41.78
N LYS A 458 -22.48 20.35 41.43
CA LYS A 458 -22.38 21.43 40.43
C LYS A 458 -21.31 22.48 40.77
N THR A 459 -21.04 22.69 42.06
CA THR A 459 -20.00 23.60 42.51
C THR A 459 -19.18 22.90 43.60
N PRO A 460 -17.85 22.91 43.54
CA PRO A 460 -17.02 22.38 44.61
C PRO A 460 -17.29 23.15 45.91
N SER A 461 -17.58 22.44 47.00
CA SER A 461 -17.90 23.04 48.30
C SER A 461 -16.66 23.45 49.11
N ASP A 462 -15.47 22.96 48.71
CA ASP A 462 -14.16 23.23 49.32
C ASP A 462 -13.03 22.96 48.29
N ASN A 463 -11.84 23.50 48.50
CA ASN A 463 -10.63 23.33 47.68
C ASN A 463 -10.19 21.86 47.52
N ARG A 464 -10.72 20.95 48.34
CA ARG A 464 -10.49 19.50 48.24
C ARG A 464 -11.49 18.79 47.32
N ALA A 465 -12.65 19.39 47.04
CA ALA A 465 -13.70 18.76 46.25
C ALA A 465 -13.24 18.49 44.80
N GLY A 466 -12.60 19.47 44.15
CA GLY A 466 -12.02 19.29 42.81
C GLY A 466 -10.97 18.18 42.75
N LYS A 467 -10.10 18.09 43.76
CA LYS A 467 -9.08 17.04 43.89
C LYS A 467 -9.67 15.64 44.06
N ASN A 468 -10.78 15.52 44.79
CA ASN A 468 -11.47 14.25 44.97
C ASN A 468 -12.17 13.81 43.69
N ILE A 469 -12.85 14.73 43.00
CA ILE A 469 -13.49 14.45 41.70
C ILE A 469 -12.44 14.01 40.68
N TYR A 470 -11.31 14.72 40.61
CA TYR A 470 -10.19 14.34 39.76
C TYR A 470 -9.61 12.97 40.13
N ARG A 471 -9.49 12.63 41.42
CA ARG A 471 -9.01 11.30 41.87
C ARG A 471 -9.90 10.17 41.35
N ASP A 472 -11.21 10.38 41.33
CA ASP A 472 -12.15 9.38 40.85
C ASP A 472 -12.13 9.27 39.31
N PHE A 473 -11.99 10.40 38.60
CA PHE A 473 -11.71 10.36 37.15
C PHE A 473 -10.37 9.68 36.85
N LYS A 474 -9.35 9.91 37.67
CA LYS A 474 -8.01 9.33 37.52
C LYS A 474 -8.09 7.80 37.50
N LYS A 475 -8.92 7.16 38.33
CA LYS A 475 -9.06 5.68 38.32
C LYS A 475 -9.56 5.11 36.99
N ILE A 476 -10.26 5.93 36.20
CA ILE A 476 -10.83 5.53 34.92
C ILE A 476 -9.92 5.96 33.78
N LEU A 477 -9.30 7.14 33.91
CA LEU A 477 -8.48 7.73 32.87
C LEU A 477 -7.04 7.21 32.86
N TYR A 478 -6.42 6.99 34.02
CA TYR A 478 -5.04 6.51 34.18
C TYR A 478 -4.89 5.00 34.08
#